data_AF-A0A3G2S5Q8-F1
#
_entry.id   AF-A0A3G2S5Q8-F1
#
_cell.length_a   1.000
_cell.length_b   1.000
_cell.length_c   1.000
_cell.angle_alpha   90.00
_cell.angle_beta   90.00
_cell.angle_gamma   90.00
#
_symmetry.space_group_name_H-M   'P 1'
#
loop_
_entity.id
_entity.type
_entity.pdbx_description
1 polymer ?
#
loop_
_entity_poly.entity_id
_entity_poly.type
_entity_poly.pdbx_seq_one_letter_code
_entity_poly.pdbx_strand_id
1 'polypeptide(L)'
;MSQAHYAEGRAVLRRDVPLEELGAPQFSHLEFTFPLRLLAPRGASEDATVNAAKHDTTSPVKKCVGILFMVSFGGGLVSGDFVRLNVDVGEYTRLLMLTQGSTKVYKERRGGDLPQQVLHVSGPKEVSRQCIHYTVRENATLVLLPAPVTCFARSRYAQVQRFDLMSSATSSLVLLDWFTSGRLAVDHERVPEFWHFYLYHSRNEVSIDGHVIARDRQHLAQELPETLSETTDLARRCEPYTCFANVLLYGPECTALFKYNSHSHFCDRADLVAK
;
A
#
# COMPACT_ATOMS: atom_id res chain seq x y z
N MET A 1 17.81 15.20 15.25
CA MET A 1 18.28 13.88 14.80
C MET A 1 17.13 12.90 15.03
N SER A 2 16.41 12.44 13.99
CA SER A 2 15.38 11.41 14.20
C SER A 2 16.06 10.03 14.20
N GLN A 3 15.77 9.24 15.23
CA GLN A 3 16.18 7.85 15.33
C GLN A 3 15.38 7.01 14.31
N ALA A 4 15.89 5.83 13.94
CA ALA A 4 15.06 4.87 13.19
C ALA A 4 14.01 4.32 14.15
N HIS A 5 12.77 4.18 13.69
CA HIS A 5 11.66 3.73 14.53
C HIS A 5 11.10 2.39 14.07
N TYR A 6 10.63 1.61 15.04
CA TYR A 6 9.91 0.36 14.80
C TYR A 6 8.44 0.57 15.19
N ALA A 7 7.55 0.50 14.20
CA ALA A 7 6.11 0.57 14.39
C ALA A 7 5.47 -0.79 14.14
N GLU A 8 4.55 -1.16 15.02
CA GLU A 8 3.62 -2.27 14.80
C GLU A 8 2.20 -1.75 14.79
N GLY A 9 1.33 -2.43 14.05
CA GLY A 9 -0.09 -2.17 14.09
C GLY A 9 -0.93 -3.41 13.81
N ARG A 10 -2.18 -3.34 14.26
CA ARG A 10 -3.18 -4.37 14.06
C ARG A 10 -4.55 -3.74 13.86
N ALA A 11 -5.23 -4.10 12.78
CA ALA A 11 -6.61 -3.70 12.51
C ALA A 11 -7.46 -4.93 12.26
N VAL A 12 -8.58 -5.09 12.99
CA VAL A 12 -9.46 -6.25 12.87
C VAL A 12 -10.90 -5.78 12.70
N LEU A 13 -11.37 -5.73 11.45
CA LEU A 13 -12.70 -5.27 11.09
C LEU A 13 -13.72 -6.40 11.25
N ARG A 14 -14.82 -6.13 11.94
CA ARG A 14 -15.92 -7.08 12.15
C ARG A 14 -17.26 -6.43 11.90
N ARG A 15 -18.19 -7.21 11.38
CA ARG A 15 -19.60 -6.84 11.37
C ARG A 15 -20.09 -6.71 12.82
N ASP A 16 -20.88 -5.67 13.10
CA ASP A 16 -21.37 -5.36 14.45
C ASP A 16 -22.89 -5.57 14.62
N VAL A 17 -23.58 -5.91 13.53
CA VAL A 17 -25.04 -6.06 13.48
C VAL A 17 -25.44 -7.42 12.92
N PRO A 18 -26.64 -7.94 13.23
CA PRO A 18 -27.21 -9.15 12.60
C PRO A 18 -27.19 -9.07 11.07
N LEU A 19 -27.21 -10.21 10.37
CA LEU A 19 -27.08 -10.27 8.89
C LEU A 19 -28.26 -9.61 8.16
N GLU A 20 -29.42 -9.57 8.82
CA GLU A 20 -30.67 -8.97 8.34
C GLU A 20 -30.68 -7.44 8.45
N GLU A 21 -29.81 -6.89 9.30
CA GLU A 21 -29.76 -5.46 9.59
C GLU A 21 -28.69 -4.74 8.74
N LEU A 22 -28.81 -3.43 8.66
CA LEU A 22 -27.81 -2.58 8.01
C LEU A 22 -27.15 -1.68 9.05
N GLY A 23 -25.83 -1.78 9.19
CA GLY A 23 -25.06 -1.00 10.13
C GLY A 23 -23.58 -1.00 9.79
N ALA A 24 -22.85 0.04 10.20
CA ALA A 24 -21.40 0.09 9.99
C ALA A 24 -20.71 -1.06 10.72
N PRO A 25 -19.59 -1.58 10.17
CA PRO A 25 -18.76 -2.51 10.91
C PRO A 25 -17.96 -1.79 12.00
N GLN A 26 -17.45 -2.54 12.96
CA GLN A 26 -16.55 -2.04 14.00
C GLN A 26 -15.16 -2.64 13.89
N PHE A 27 -14.14 -1.88 14.29
CA PHE A 27 -12.79 -2.42 14.46
C PHE A 27 -12.68 -2.98 15.88
N SER A 28 -12.75 -4.32 16.01
CA SER A 28 -12.54 -5.01 17.29
C SER A 28 -11.13 -4.80 17.85
N HIS A 29 -10.16 -4.55 16.96
CA HIS A 29 -8.81 -4.12 17.30
C HIS A 29 -8.41 -3.01 16.34
N LEU A 30 -7.83 -1.94 16.90
CA LEU A 30 -7.25 -0.82 16.15
C LEU A 30 -6.02 -0.31 16.92
N GLU A 31 -4.97 -1.11 16.88
CA GLU A 31 -3.74 -0.94 17.66
C GLU A 31 -2.62 -0.43 16.78
N PHE A 32 -1.79 0.48 17.29
CA PHE A 32 -0.61 0.96 16.59
C PHE A 32 0.43 1.54 17.55
N THR A 33 1.70 1.54 17.13
CA THR A 33 2.78 2.26 17.80
C THR A 33 3.41 3.29 16.86
N PHE A 34 3.98 4.34 17.44
CA PHE A 34 4.67 5.38 16.67
C PHE A 34 5.78 4.81 15.78
N PRO A 35 5.99 5.31 14.54
CA PRO A 35 5.27 6.43 13.89
C PRO A 35 4.00 6.05 13.13
N LEU A 36 3.52 4.81 13.22
CA LEU A 36 2.26 4.41 12.59
C LEU A 36 1.07 4.98 13.37
N ARG A 37 0.04 5.43 12.65
CA ARG A 37 -1.27 5.74 13.21
C ARG A 37 -2.35 5.17 12.30
N LEU A 38 -3.36 4.59 12.92
CA LEU A 38 -4.54 4.06 12.24
C LEU A 38 -5.77 4.91 12.61
N LEU A 39 -6.52 5.37 11.62
CA LEU A 39 -7.73 6.16 11.83
C LEU A 39 -8.93 5.49 11.16
N ALA A 40 -10.00 5.29 11.92
CA ALA A 40 -11.23 4.68 11.45
C ALA A 40 -12.43 5.62 11.71
N PRO A 41 -12.78 6.51 10.77
CA PRO A 41 -13.91 7.42 10.95
C PRO A 41 -15.24 6.66 10.88
N ARG A 42 -15.94 6.56 12.02
CA ARG A 42 -17.20 5.83 12.14
C ARG A 42 -18.30 6.39 11.24
N GLY A 43 -18.55 7.69 11.28
CA GLY A 43 -19.61 8.31 10.45
C GLY A 43 -19.40 8.08 8.94
N ALA A 44 -18.16 8.14 8.46
CA ALA A 44 -17.87 7.84 7.07
C ALA A 44 -18.11 6.35 6.71
N SER A 45 -17.90 5.44 7.67
CA SER A 45 -18.21 4.01 7.50
C SER A 45 -19.73 3.75 7.50
N GLU A 46 -20.49 4.49 8.31
CA GLU A 46 -21.96 4.46 8.31
C GLU A 46 -22.51 4.93 6.96
N ASP A 47 -22.07 6.11 6.49
CA ASP A 47 -22.47 6.66 5.19
C ASP A 47 -22.10 5.72 4.03
N ALA A 48 -20.88 5.18 4.05
CA ALA A 48 -20.41 4.25 3.03
C ALA A 48 -21.21 2.95 3.02
N THR A 49 -21.58 2.43 4.20
CA THR A 49 -22.41 1.22 4.32
C THR A 49 -23.80 1.44 3.73
N VAL A 50 -24.45 2.54 4.09
CA VAL A 50 -25.78 2.91 3.58
C VAL A 50 -25.74 3.11 2.06
N ASN A 51 -24.71 3.79 1.55
CA ASN A 51 -24.59 4.04 0.12
C ASN A 51 -24.30 2.76 -0.67
N ALA A 52 -23.39 1.89 -0.19
CA ALA A 52 -23.10 0.62 -0.84
C ALA A 52 -24.34 -0.29 -0.92
N ALA A 53 -25.15 -0.33 0.15
CA ALA A 53 -26.37 -1.13 0.18
C ALA A 53 -27.41 -0.71 -0.87
N LYS A 54 -27.45 0.56 -1.28
CA LYS A 54 -28.35 1.04 -2.35
C LYS A 54 -27.96 0.48 -3.72
N HIS A 55 -26.66 0.24 -3.95
CA HIS A 55 -26.14 -0.26 -5.21
C HIS A 55 -26.11 -1.79 -5.29
N ASP A 56 -26.05 -2.45 -4.14
CA ASP A 56 -26.15 -3.90 -4.04
C ASP A 56 -27.62 -4.30 -3.94
N THR A 57 -28.30 -4.50 -5.07
CA THR A 57 -29.73 -4.87 -5.09
C THR A 57 -29.97 -6.37 -5.08
N THR A 58 -28.95 -7.17 -5.41
CA THR A 58 -29.08 -8.61 -5.68
C THR A 58 -28.63 -9.49 -4.53
N SER A 59 -27.69 -9.04 -3.68
CA SER A 59 -27.17 -9.90 -2.61
C SER A 59 -28.20 -10.08 -1.48
N PRO A 60 -28.39 -11.31 -0.97
CA PRO A 60 -29.32 -11.56 0.13
C PRO A 60 -28.85 -10.94 1.44
N VAL A 61 -27.52 -10.86 1.65
CA VAL A 61 -26.89 -10.21 2.80
C VAL A 61 -26.11 -9.00 2.31
N LYS A 62 -26.40 -7.82 2.87
CA LYS A 62 -25.66 -6.60 2.55
C LYS A 62 -24.39 -6.53 3.40
N LYS A 63 -23.23 -6.45 2.75
CA LYS A 63 -21.95 -6.29 3.47
C LYS A 63 -21.80 -4.88 4.01
N CYS A 64 -21.26 -4.76 5.22
CA CYS A 64 -20.95 -3.48 5.86
C CYS A 64 -19.63 -2.91 5.30
N VAL A 65 -19.47 -1.59 5.24
CA VAL A 65 -18.26 -0.94 4.72
C VAL A 65 -17.51 -0.24 5.86
N GLY A 66 -16.27 -0.66 6.13
CA GLY A 66 -15.36 -0.01 7.06
C GLY A 66 -14.32 0.81 6.31
N ILE A 67 -13.98 1.99 6.85
CA ILE A 67 -12.92 2.85 6.30
C ILE A 67 -11.75 2.89 7.26
N LEU A 68 -10.54 2.67 6.74
CA LEU A 68 -9.29 2.73 7.50
C LEU A 68 -8.27 3.61 6.77
N PHE A 69 -7.74 4.61 7.46
CA PHE A 69 -6.59 5.37 7.00
C PHE A 69 -5.33 4.89 7.71
N MET A 70 -4.33 4.50 6.92
CA MET A 70 -2.95 4.34 7.37
C MET A 70 -2.23 5.68 7.29
N VAL A 71 -1.71 6.15 8.41
CA VAL A 71 -1.03 7.43 8.53
C VAL A 71 0.37 7.22 9.11
N SER A 72 1.37 7.78 8.46
CA SER A 72 2.74 7.83 9.00
C SER A 72 2.98 9.21 9.62
N PHE A 73 3.32 9.24 10.91
CA PHE A 73 3.65 10.48 11.61
C PHE A 73 4.85 11.16 10.94
N GLY A 74 4.79 12.49 10.75
CA GLY A 74 5.84 13.22 10.02
C GLY A 74 5.72 13.15 8.49
N GLY A 75 4.67 12.52 7.95
CA GLY A 75 4.34 12.55 6.52
C GLY A 75 5.15 11.58 5.66
N GLY A 76 5.87 10.64 6.26
CA GLY A 76 6.68 9.66 5.54
C GLY A 76 7.54 8.80 6.47
N LEU A 77 8.45 8.04 5.87
CA LEU A 77 9.40 7.15 6.53
C LEU A 77 10.79 7.77 6.51
N VAL A 78 11.46 7.79 7.66
CA VAL A 78 12.87 8.17 7.76
C VAL A 78 13.78 6.94 7.63
N SER A 79 15.06 7.20 7.35
CA SER A 79 16.09 6.17 7.16
C SER A 79 16.07 5.13 8.28
N GLY A 80 15.89 3.86 7.90
CA GLY A 80 15.89 2.72 8.83
C GLY A 80 14.55 2.44 9.51
N ASP A 81 13.51 3.25 9.30
CA ASP A 81 12.18 2.95 9.84
C ASP A 81 11.67 1.58 9.40
N PHE A 82 10.99 0.89 10.30
CA PHE A 82 10.34 -0.38 10.01
C PHE A 82 8.90 -0.35 10.49
N VAL A 83 7.96 -0.60 9.58
CA VAL A 83 6.53 -0.71 9.89
C VAL A 83 6.06 -2.13 9.63
N ARG A 84 5.44 -2.75 10.62
CA ARG A 84 4.70 -4.00 10.47
C ARG A 84 3.22 -3.76 10.76
N LEU A 85 2.34 -4.18 9.87
CA LEU A 85 0.89 -4.03 10.05
C LEU A 85 0.16 -5.31 9.67
N ASN A 86 -0.72 -5.78 10.54
CA ASN A 86 -1.63 -6.89 10.25
C ASN A 86 -3.07 -6.36 10.16
N VAL A 87 -3.77 -6.72 9.10
CA VAL A 87 -5.15 -6.29 8.82
C VAL A 87 -6.02 -7.52 8.56
N ASP A 88 -7.08 -7.68 9.33
CA ASP A 88 -8.05 -8.77 9.19
C ASP A 88 -9.42 -8.18 8.80
N VAL A 89 -9.89 -8.52 7.60
CA VAL A 89 -11.17 -8.09 7.06
C VAL A 89 -12.20 -9.20 7.29
N GLY A 90 -13.08 -8.99 8.27
CA GLY A 90 -14.05 -9.98 8.72
C GLY A 90 -15.13 -10.31 7.68
N GLU A 91 -15.82 -11.44 7.90
CA GLU A 91 -16.88 -11.91 7.03
C GLU A 91 -18.00 -10.88 6.87
N TYR A 92 -18.59 -10.84 5.67
CA TYR A 92 -19.66 -9.90 5.33
C TYR A 92 -19.29 -8.42 5.57
N THR A 93 -18.01 -8.09 5.44
CA THR A 93 -17.52 -6.70 5.45
C THR A 93 -16.73 -6.37 4.18
N ARG A 94 -16.66 -5.08 3.88
CA ARG A 94 -15.77 -4.49 2.89
C ARG A 94 -14.87 -3.51 3.63
N LEU A 95 -13.55 -3.65 3.50
CA LEU A 95 -12.61 -2.67 4.03
C LEU A 95 -12.10 -1.78 2.90
N LEU A 96 -12.38 -0.49 2.98
CA LEU A 96 -11.69 0.53 2.19
C LEU A 96 -10.48 1.03 2.99
N MET A 97 -9.28 0.68 2.54
CA MET A 97 -8.03 1.13 3.15
C MET A 97 -7.34 2.16 2.26
N LEU A 98 -7.04 3.31 2.88
CA LEU A 98 -6.48 4.49 2.25
C LEU A 98 -5.23 4.95 3.01
N THR A 99 -4.46 5.85 2.41
CA THR A 99 -3.48 6.67 3.14
C THR A 99 -3.93 8.12 3.15
N GLN A 100 -3.49 8.90 4.15
CA GLN A 100 -3.83 10.33 4.23
C GLN A 100 -3.06 11.17 3.19
N GLY A 101 -2.02 10.61 2.60
CA GLY A 101 -1.21 11.22 1.56
C GLY A 101 -0.15 10.25 1.06
N SER A 102 0.68 10.71 0.14
CA SER A 102 1.80 9.92 -0.39
C SER A 102 2.72 9.45 0.73
N THR A 103 3.12 8.18 0.72
CA THR A 103 4.20 7.70 1.58
C THR A 103 5.52 8.27 1.07
N LYS A 104 6.01 9.33 1.71
CA LYS A 104 7.30 9.93 1.37
C LYS A 104 8.42 9.11 2.01
N VAL A 105 9.43 8.73 1.25
CA VAL A 105 10.61 8.05 1.80
C VAL A 105 11.76 9.03 1.80
N TYR A 106 12.20 9.43 2.98
CA TYR A 106 13.25 10.42 3.14
C TYR A 106 14.63 9.83 2.87
N LYS A 107 15.59 10.70 2.56
CA LYS A 107 16.98 10.35 2.27
C LYS A 107 17.64 9.53 3.38
N GLU A 108 18.55 8.65 3.00
CA GLU A 108 19.42 7.91 3.90
C GLU A 108 20.23 8.88 4.80
N ARG A 109 20.44 8.49 6.06
CA ARG A 109 21.31 9.25 6.98
C ARG A 109 22.77 9.03 6.56
N ARG A 110 23.46 10.10 6.15
CA ARG A 110 24.89 10.00 5.86
C ARG A 110 25.67 9.76 7.16
N GLY A 111 26.22 8.56 7.32
CA GLY A 111 27.31 8.26 8.25
C GLY A 111 26.97 7.69 9.63
N GLY A 112 25.75 7.16 9.86
CA GLY A 112 25.41 6.55 11.15
C GLY A 112 25.46 7.53 12.34
N ASP A 113 25.38 7.02 13.58
CA ASP A 113 25.53 7.86 14.78
C ASP A 113 26.90 8.55 14.80
N LEU A 114 27.04 9.68 15.52
CA LEU A 114 28.29 10.46 15.65
C LEU A 114 29.58 9.61 15.77
N PRO A 115 29.62 8.47 16.50
CA PRO A 115 30.80 7.61 16.56
C PRO A 115 31.17 6.94 15.22
N GLN A 116 30.20 6.59 14.37
CA GLN A 116 30.42 5.94 13.06
C GLN A 116 30.96 6.93 12.01
N GLN A 117 30.54 8.20 12.09
CA GLN A 117 31.08 9.28 11.25
C GLN A 117 32.57 9.51 11.48
N VAL A 118 33.01 9.46 12.75
CA VAL A 118 34.41 9.68 13.15
C VAL A 118 35.34 8.52 12.74
N LEU A 119 34.81 7.30 12.63
CA LEU A 119 35.60 6.11 12.34
C LEU A 119 35.66 5.74 10.84
N HIS A 120 35.00 6.49 9.95
CA HIS A 120 34.87 6.15 8.52
C HIS A 120 34.42 4.69 8.26
N VAL A 121 33.75 4.06 9.22
CA VAL A 121 33.24 2.70 9.06
C VAL A 121 31.94 2.78 8.28
N SER A 122 31.94 2.23 7.07
CA SER A 122 30.73 2.07 6.27
C SER A 122 29.82 1.04 6.94
N GLY A 123 28.90 1.51 7.79
CA GLY A 123 27.82 0.68 8.34
C GLY A 123 26.87 0.18 7.24
N PRO A 124 25.99 -0.80 7.55
CA PRO A 124 25.00 -1.28 6.60
C PRO A 124 24.10 -0.13 6.12
N LYS A 125 23.93 0.00 4.80
CA LYS A 125 23.05 1.03 4.21
C LYS A 125 21.62 0.84 4.73
N GLU A 126 21.11 1.85 5.45
CA GLU A 126 19.81 1.74 6.12
C GLU A 126 18.67 1.72 5.09
N VAL A 127 17.72 0.79 5.26
CA VAL A 127 16.56 0.65 4.37
C VAL A 127 15.30 0.86 5.19
N SER A 128 14.47 1.82 4.80
CA SER A 128 13.13 1.98 5.36
C SER A 128 12.22 0.87 4.82
N ARG A 129 11.50 0.20 5.71
CA ARG A 129 10.78 -1.04 5.41
C ARG A 129 9.32 -0.97 5.83
N GLN A 130 8.44 -1.50 4.98
CA GLN A 130 7.05 -1.78 5.34
C GLN A 130 6.70 -3.23 5.06
N CYS A 131 6.08 -3.90 6.02
CA CYS A 131 5.61 -5.28 5.93
C CYS A 131 4.16 -5.32 6.35
N ILE A 132 3.25 -5.49 5.38
CA ILE A 132 1.82 -5.48 5.63
C ILE A 132 1.21 -6.82 5.26
N HIS A 133 0.42 -7.38 6.16
CA HIS A 133 -0.29 -8.63 5.95
C HIS A 133 -1.79 -8.39 6.05
N TYR A 134 -2.51 -8.80 5.02
CA TYR A 134 -3.95 -8.73 4.90
C TYR A 134 -4.54 -10.14 4.91
N THR A 135 -5.49 -10.39 5.79
CA THR A 135 -6.35 -11.58 5.76
C THR A 135 -7.75 -11.15 5.37
N VAL A 136 -8.26 -11.67 4.25
CA VAL A 136 -9.59 -11.36 3.72
C VAL A 136 -10.47 -12.59 3.89
N ARG A 137 -11.38 -12.55 4.86
CA ARG A 137 -12.25 -13.69 5.20
C ARG A 137 -13.23 -14.03 4.07
N GLU A 138 -13.97 -15.11 4.26
CA GLU A 138 -15.08 -15.47 3.38
C GLU A 138 -16.12 -14.33 3.33
N ASN A 139 -16.75 -14.15 2.18
CA ASN A 139 -17.72 -13.07 1.97
C ASN A 139 -17.17 -11.67 2.32
N ALA A 140 -15.85 -11.47 2.29
CA ALA A 140 -15.21 -10.20 2.60
C ALA A 140 -14.54 -9.59 1.37
N THR A 141 -14.39 -8.27 1.37
CA THR A 141 -13.69 -7.56 0.30
C THR A 141 -12.65 -6.61 0.88
N LEU A 142 -11.43 -6.67 0.36
CA LEU A 142 -10.43 -5.63 0.60
C LEU A 142 -10.34 -4.71 -0.62
N VAL A 143 -10.51 -3.41 -0.40
CA VAL A 143 -10.27 -2.35 -1.37
C VAL A 143 -9.11 -1.50 -0.85
N LEU A 144 -7.92 -1.72 -1.39
CA LEU A 144 -6.70 -1.04 -1.01
C LEU A 144 -6.34 0.00 -2.08
N LEU A 145 -6.56 1.28 -1.75
CA LEU A 145 -6.34 2.42 -2.63
C LEU A 145 -5.45 3.48 -1.95
N PRO A 146 -4.19 3.15 -1.62
CA PRO A 146 -3.28 4.10 -1.02
C PRO A 146 -2.92 5.20 -2.01
N ALA A 147 -2.45 6.35 -1.52
CA ALA A 147 -1.69 7.29 -2.34
C ALA A 147 -0.31 6.69 -2.70
N PRO A 148 0.40 7.19 -3.72
CA PRO A 148 1.60 6.53 -4.21
C PRO A 148 2.76 6.66 -3.22
N VAL A 149 3.68 5.69 -3.26
CA VAL A 149 4.99 5.84 -2.62
C VAL A 149 5.83 6.82 -3.42
N THR A 150 6.45 7.78 -2.75
CA THR A 150 7.33 8.79 -3.37
C THR A 150 8.69 8.75 -2.70
N CYS A 151 9.67 8.15 -3.37
CA CYS A 151 11.03 8.08 -2.86
C CYS A 151 11.78 9.39 -3.15
N PHE A 152 12.29 10.04 -2.11
CA PHE A 152 13.12 11.24 -2.28
C PHE A 152 14.54 10.86 -2.68
N ALA A 153 15.31 11.86 -3.12
CA ALA A 153 16.70 11.66 -3.51
C ALA A 153 17.49 10.95 -2.41
N ARG A 154 18.29 9.95 -2.80
CA ARG A 154 19.14 9.13 -1.93
C ARG A 154 18.39 8.36 -0.85
N SER A 155 17.12 8.01 -1.07
CA SER A 155 16.37 7.12 -0.19
C SER A 155 16.54 5.64 -0.58
N ARG A 156 16.23 4.76 0.38
CA ARG A 156 16.18 3.30 0.19
C ARG A 156 14.89 2.77 0.81
N TYR A 157 14.04 2.16 0.00
CA TYR A 157 12.74 1.67 0.39
C TYR A 157 12.54 0.20 0.03
N ALA A 158 11.97 -0.57 0.95
CA ALA A 158 11.52 -1.93 0.69
C ALA A 158 10.14 -2.22 1.32
N GLN A 159 9.20 -2.64 0.49
CA GLN A 159 7.85 -3.04 0.88
C GLN A 159 7.61 -4.51 0.59
N VAL A 160 6.89 -5.17 1.49
CA VAL A 160 6.27 -6.47 1.27
C VAL A 160 4.81 -6.40 1.70
N GLN A 161 3.89 -6.69 0.79
CA GLN A 161 2.48 -6.86 1.09
C GLN A 161 2.07 -8.30 0.79
N ARG A 162 1.42 -8.93 1.76
CA ARG A 162 0.85 -10.27 1.63
C ARG A 162 -0.66 -10.19 1.76
N PHE A 163 -1.38 -10.81 0.83
CA PHE A 163 -2.83 -10.85 0.79
C PHE A 163 -3.27 -12.29 0.81
N ASP A 164 -3.88 -12.73 1.90
CA ASP A 164 -4.44 -14.07 2.05
C ASP A 164 -5.96 -13.98 1.94
N LEU A 165 -6.50 -14.42 0.81
CA LEU A 165 -7.92 -14.54 0.59
C LEU A 165 -8.37 -15.93 1.01
N MET A 166 -9.31 -15.98 1.95
CA MET A 166 -9.69 -17.23 2.62
C MET A 166 -10.71 -18.06 1.83
N SER A 167 -11.26 -17.52 0.74
CA SER A 167 -12.19 -18.23 -0.14
C SER A 167 -12.05 -17.77 -1.59
N SER A 168 -11.71 -18.69 -2.50
CA SER A 168 -11.73 -18.40 -3.94
C SER A 168 -13.12 -18.03 -4.48
N ALA A 169 -14.18 -18.44 -3.79
CA ALA A 169 -15.56 -18.25 -4.23
C ALA A 169 -16.15 -16.91 -3.78
N THR A 170 -15.75 -16.40 -2.62
CA THR A 170 -16.47 -15.30 -1.95
C THR A 170 -15.60 -14.12 -1.52
N SER A 171 -14.29 -14.33 -1.34
CA SER A 171 -13.37 -13.23 -1.04
C SER A 171 -13.08 -12.41 -2.28
N SER A 172 -12.97 -11.10 -2.14
CA SER A 172 -12.64 -10.18 -3.23
C SER A 172 -11.50 -9.23 -2.84
N LEU A 173 -10.69 -8.85 -3.82
CA LEU A 173 -9.54 -7.97 -3.66
C LEU A 173 -9.51 -6.95 -4.79
N VAL A 174 -9.42 -5.68 -4.42
CA VAL A 174 -9.02 -4.58 -5.30
C VAL A 174 -7.74 -4.01 -4.71
N LEU A 175 -6.63 -4.20 -5.41
CA LEU A 175 -5.30 -3.73 -5.02
C LEU A 175 -4.82 -2.70 -6.03
N LEU A 176 -4.46 -1.51 -5.54
CA LEU A 176 -3.62 -0.54 -6.24
C LEU A 176 -2.29 -0.43 -5.50
N ASP A 177 -1.18 -0.77 -6.16
CA ASP A 177 0.19 -0.48 -5.69
C ASP A 177 0.89 0.38 -6.74
N TRP A 178 1.40 1.53 -6.33
CA TRP A 178 1.94 2.52 -7.27
C TRP A 178 2.97 3.43 -6.61
N PHE A 179 3.90 3.89 -7.44
CA PHE A 179 5.00 4.75 -7.03
C PHE A 179 5.34 5.79 -8.08
N THR A 180 5.94 6.89 -7.63
CA THR A 180 6.34 8.01 -8.48
C THR A 180 7.86 8.11 -8.59
N SER A 181 8.30 8.84 -9.61
CA SER A 181 9.71 9.13 -9.90
C SER A 181 10.43 9.92 -8.80
N GLY A 182 9.70 10.54 -7.88
CA GLY A 182 10.25 11.30 -6.75
C GLY A 182 9.57 12.65 -6.59
N ARG A 183 10.27 13.61 -5.97
CA ARG A 183 9.73 14.95 -5.68
C ARG A 183 10.05 15.93 -6.80
N LEU A 184 9.10 16.09 -7.72
CA LEU A 184 9.24 16.98 -8.89
C LEU A 184 8.94 18.45 -8.59
N ALA A 185 8.04 18.72 -7.65
CA ALA A 185 7.71 20.08 -7.23
C ALA A 185 8.83 20.61 -6.32
N VAL A 186 9.73 21.39 -6.91
CA VAL A 186 10.81 22.11 -6.24
C VAL A 186 10.73 23.60 -6.62
N ASP A 187 11.26 24.47 -5.76
CA ASP A 187 11.43 25.89 -6.09
C ASP A 187 12.49 26.06 -7.19
N HIS A 188 12.51 27.23 -7.84
CA HIS A 188 13.35 27.51 -9.01
C HIS A 188 14.87 27.34 -8.81
N GLU A 189 15.33 27.13 -7.57
CA GLU A 189 16.75 27.01 -7.21
C GLU A 189 17.21 25.56 -6.99
N ARG A 190 16.31 24.57 -7.04
CA ARG A 190 16.65 23.16 -6.79
C ARG A 190 16.41 22.28 -8.01
N VAL A 191 17.30 21.31 -8.22
CA VAL A 191 17.12 20.26 -9.22
C VAL A 191 15.94 19.36 -8.80
N PRO A 192 14.94 19.13 -9.68
CA PRO A 192 13.86 18.19 -9.40
C PRO A 192 14.39 16.81 -9.06
N GLU A 193 13.84 16.17 -8.03
CA GLU A 193 14.24 14.82 -7.63
C GLU A 193 13.58 13.79 -8.55
N PHE A 194 14.04 13.70 -9.80
CA PHE A 194 13.55 12.77 -10.82
C PHE A 194 14.39 11.49 -10.89
N TRP A 195 13.87 10.38 -10.38
CA TRP A 195 14.55 9.08 -10.30
C TRP A 195 15.89 9.13 -9.57
N HIS A 196 15.94 9.87 -8.46
CA HIS A 196 17.16 10.12 -7.69
C HIS A 196 17.28 9.29 -6.40
N PHE A 197 16.52 8.20 -6.24
CA PHE A 197 16.65 7.29 -5.10
C PHE A 197 17.65 6.16 -5.41
N TYR A 198 18.16 5.50 -4.36
CA TYR A 198 19.06 4.37 -4.50
C TYR A 198 18.34 3.04 -4.69
N LEU A 199 17.22 2.86 -3.98
CA LEU A 199 16.46 1.61 -3.98
C LEU A 199 14.98 1.89 -3.78
N TYR A 200 14.17 1.34 -4.68
CA TYR A 200 12.76 1.07 -4.47
C TYR A 200 12.53 -0.43 -4.73
N HIS A 201 12.03 -1.14 -3.73
CA HIS A 201 11.67 -2.54 -3.84
C HIS A 201 10.23 -2.72 -3.33
N SER A 202 9.28 -3.08 -4.18
CA SER A 202 7.94 -3.52 -3.77
C SER A 202 7.73 -4.99 -4.13
N ARG A 203 7.08 -5.73 -3.24
CA ARG A 203 6.64 -7.11 -3.48
C ARG A 203 5.20 -7.26 -3.01
N ASN A 204 4.33 -7.65 -3.92
CA ASN A 204 2.97 -8.09 -3.63
C ASN A 204 2.89 -9.61 -3.78
N GLU A 205 2.31 -10.29 -2.80
CA GLU A 205 2.07 -11.73 -2.84
C GLU A 205 0.61 -11.99 -2.48
N VAL A 206 -0.14 -12.55 -3.43
CA VAL A 206 -1.56 -12.90 -3.23
C VAL A 206 -1.70 -14.40 -3.15
N SER A 207 -2.27 -14.87 -2.05
CA SER A 207 -2.66 -16.26 -1.84
C SER A 207 -4.19 -16.38 -1.76
N ILE A 208 -4.70 -17.49 -2.27
CA ILE A 208 -6.12 -17.84 -2.23
C ILE A 208 -6.20 -19.30 -1.79
N ASP A 209 -7.03 -19.58 -0.78
CA ASP A 209 -7.20 -20.92 -0.22
C ASP A 209 -5.85 -21.58 0.13
N GLY A 210 -4.92 -20.78 0.67
CA GLY A 210 -3.57 -21.21 1.05
C GLY A 210 -2.57 -21.35 -0.10
N HIS A 211 -2.95 -21.09 -1.35
CA HIS A 211 -2.09 -21.22 -2.52
C HIS A 211 -1.71 -19.85 -3.08
N VAL A 212 -0.42 -19.58 -3.27
CA VAL A 212 0.04 -18.33 -3.90
C VAL A 212 -0.30 -18.36 -5.38
N ILE A 213 -1.18 -17.45 -5.80
CA ILE A 213 -1.62 -17.32 -7.20
C ILE A 213 -0.93 -16.20 -7.95
N ALA A 214 -0.44 -15.17 -7.24
CA ALA A 214 0.19 -14.00 -7.84
C ALA A 214 1.39 -13.55 -7.02
N ARG A 215 2.46 -13.18 -7.72
CA ARG A 215 3.60 -12.45 -7.18
C ARG A 215 4.00 -11.35 -8.14
N ASP A 216 3.97 -10.14 -7.64
CA ASP A 216 4.53 -8.99 -8.33
C ASP A 216 5.76 -8.49 -7.56
N ARG A 217 6.79 -8.08 -8.30
CA ARG A 217 8.05 -7.57 -7.76
C ARG A 217 8.56 -6.43 -8.63
N GLN A 218 8.59 -5.25 -8.05
CA GLN A 218 9.21 -4.08 -8.64
C GLN A 218 10.53 -3.83 -7.92
N HIS A 219 11.65 -3.88 -8.66
CA HIS A 219 12.98 -3.64 -8.11
C HIS A 219 13.75 -2.64 -8.95
N LEU A 220 13.83 -1.41 -8.44
CA LEU A 220 14.58 -0.32 -9.04
C LEU A 220 15.75 -0.01 -8.12
N ALA A 221 16.95 -0.20 -8.63
CA ALA A 221 18.17 0.09 -7.91
C ALA A 221 19.19 0.75 -8.83
N GLN A 222 19.95 1.68 -8.27
CA GLN A 222 21.10 2.32 -8.90
C GLN A 222 22.04 2.84 -7.81
N GLU A 223 23.27 3.15 -8.21
CA GLU A 223 24.15 3.99 -7.41
C GLU A 223 24.11 5.42 -7.96
N LEU A 224 24.38 6.39 -7.10
CA LEU A 224 24.29 7.81 -7.44
C LEU A 224 25.62 8.51 -7.12
N PRO A 225 26.05 9.45 -7.97
CA PRO A 225 27.23 10.28 -7.70
C PRO A 225 27.05 11.17 -6.45
N GLU A 226 28.14 11.75 -5.97
CA GLU A 226 28.12 12.70 -4.84
C GLU A 226 27.34 13.98 -5.14
N THR A 227 27.42 14.47 -6.38
CA THR A 227 26.63 15.58 -6.90
C THR A 227 25.55 15.03 -7.82
N LEU A 228 24.29 15.39 -7.58
CA LEU A 228 23.18 14.88 -8.41
C LEU A 228 23.31 15.44 -9.84
N SER A 229 23.25 14.55 -10.83
CA SER A 229 23.16 14.90 -12.25
C SER A 229 21.72 15.20 -12.64
N GLU A 230 21.50 15.83 -13.80
CA GLU A 230 20.14 16.07 -14.31
C GLU A 230 19.41 14.77 -14.70
N THR A 231 20.16 13.75 -15.12
CA THR A 231 19.64 12.45 -15.53
C THR A 231 20.32 11.32 -14.77
N THR A 232 19.58 10.23 -14.54
CA THR A 232 20.05 9.03 -13.84
C THR A 232 19.87 7.78 -14.71
N ASP A 233 20.44 6.65 -14.30
CA ASP A 233 20.21 5.38 -14.98
C ASP A 233 18.73 4.99 -14.94
N LEU A 234 18.10 5.14 -13.77
CA LEU A 234 16.67 4.90 -13.63
C LEU A 234 15.84 5.85 -14.48
N ALA A 235 16.23 7.12 -14.63
CA ALA A 235 15.51 8.05 -15.52
C ALA A 235 15.48 7.56 -16.97
N ARG A 236 16.61 7.07 -17.50
CA ARG A 236 16.70 6.53 -18.86
C ARG A 236 15.89 5.24 -19.03
N ARG A 237 15.88 4.37 -18.02
CA ARG A 237 15.17 3.08 -18.06
C ARG A 237 13.66 3.21 -17.89
N CYS A 238 13.22 4.23 -17.17
CA CYS A 238 11.80 4.50 -16.89
C CYS A 238 11.16 5.45 -17.89
N GLU A 239 11.92 6.02 -18.83
CA GLU A 239 11.39 6.93 -19.86
C GLU A 239 10.25 6.28 -20.66
N PRO A 240 9.17 7.00 -20.99
CA PRO A 240 8.87 8.41 -20.66
C PRO A 240 8.09 8.59 -19.35
N TYR A 241 7.94 7.53 -18.55
CA TYR A 241 7.01 7.50 -17.43
C TYR A 241 7.60 8.10 -16.15
N THR A 242 6.73 8.77 -15.39
CA THR A 242 7.06 9.39 -14.10
C THR A 242 6.34 8.72 -12.93
N CYS A 243 5.51 7.72 -13.23
CA CYS A 243 4.67 6.97 -12.31
C CYS A 243 4.41 5.58 -12.90
N PHE A 244 4.43 4.57 -12.04
CA PHE A 244 4.06 3.20 -12.38
C PHE A 244 3.03 2.71 -11.38
N ALA A 245 2.05 1.94 -11.85
CA ALA A 245 0.95 1.45 -11.05
C ALA A 245 0.57 0.04 -11.48
N ASN A 246 0.46 -0.84 -10.49
CA ASN A 246 -0.06 -2.19 -10.62
C ASN A 246 -1.46 -2.23 -10.01
N VAL A 247 -2.42 -2.72 -10.79
CA VAL A 247 -3.78 -2.98 -10.33
C VAL A 247 -4.07 -4.46 -10.40
N LEU A 248 -4.46 -5.05 -9.27
CA LEU A 248 -4.89 -6.45 -9.21
C LEU A 248 -6.34 -6.49 -8.72
N LEU A 249 -7.19 -7.08 -9.54
CA LEU A 249 -8.61 -7.27 -9.27
C LEU A 249 -8.90 -8.77 -9.17
N TYR A 250 -9.55 -9.18 -8.10
CA TYR A 250 -9.94 -10.58 -7.90
C TYR A 250 -11.29 -10.70 -7.20
N GLY A 251 -12.01 -11.77 -7.53
CA GLY A 251 -13.22 -12.19 -6.82
C GLY A 251 -14.52 -11.63 -7.38
N PRO A 252 -15.66 -12.12 -6.88
CA PRO A 252 -16.99 -11.83 -7.43
C PRO A 252 -17.34 -10.34 -7.46
N GLU A 253 -16.88 -9.53 -6.51
CA GLU A 253 -17.21 -8.10 -6.48
C GLU A 253 -16.51 -7.28 -7.57
N CYS A 254 -15.46 -7.82 -8.20
CA CYS A 254 -14.78 -7.19 -9.33
C CYS A 254 -15.44 -7.49 -10.68
N THR A 255 -16.42 -8.42 -10.74
CA THR A 255 -16.97 -8.93 -12.00
C THR A 255 -17.55 -7.83 -12.91
N ALA A 256 -18.21 -6.84 -12.33
CA ALA A 256 -18.77 -5.73 -13.10
C ALA A 256 -17.69 -4.89 -13.81
N LEU A 257 -16.51 -4.76 -13.19
CA LEU A 257 -15.37 -4.04 -13.77
C LEU A 257 -14.78 -4.79 -14.97
N PHE A 258 -14.82 -6.12 -14.97
CA PHE A 258 -14.36 -6.92 -16.11
C PHE A 258 -15.31 -6.79 -17.31
N LYS A 259 -16.63 -6.84 -17.07
CA LYS A 259 -17.64 -6.71 -18.13
C LYS A 259 -17.63 -5.35 -18.84
N TYR A 260 -17.22 -4.28 -18.15
CA TYR A 260 -17.13 -2.95 -18.74
C TYR A 260 -15.86 -2.78 -19.60
N ASN A 261 -14.78 -3.50 -19.28
CA ASN A 261 -13.49 -3.41 -19.97
C ASN A 261 -13.30 -4.44 -21.09
N SER A 262 -14.25 -5.36 -21.32
CA SER A 262 -14.16 -6.34 -22.41
C SER A 262 -14.38 -5.76 -23.82
N HIS A 263 -14.69 -4.47 -23.96
CA HIS A 263 -14.63 -3.76 -25.25
C HIS A 263 -13.22 -3.23 -25.60
N SER A 264 -12.25 -3.36 -24.70
CA SER A 264 -10.85 -2.99 -24.90
C SER A 264 -9.95 -4.18 -24.54
N HIS A 265 -9.84 -5.16 -25.45
CA HIS A 265 -8.88 -6.28 -25.44
C HIS A 265 -8.30 -6.66 -24.06
N PHE A 266 -9.14 -7.25 -23.19
CA PHE A 266 -8.67 -8.05 -22.06
C PHE A 266 -9.24 -9.45 -22.24
N CYS A 267 -8.34 -10.42 -22.39
CA CYS A 267 -8.64 -11.79 -22.78
C CYS A 267 -9.39 -12.52 -21.65
N ASP A 268 -10.54 -13.12 -21.96
CA ASP A 268 -11.24 -14.07 -21.10
C ASP A 268 -10.38 -15.34 -20.95
N ARG A 269 -9.50 -15.33 -19.95
CA ARG A 269 -8.96 -16.50 -19.24
C ARG A 269 -8.21 -15.97 -18.03
N ALA A 270 -8.10 -16.80 -17.00
CA ALA A 270 -7.49 -16.51 -15.72
C ALA A 270 -5.97 -16.21 -15.82
N ASP A 271 -5.63 -15.11 -16.46
CA ASP A 271 -4.28 -14.60 -16.59
C ASP A 271 -4.20 -13.26 -15.87
N LEU A 272 -3.41 -13.24 -14.81
CA LEU A 272 -2.89 -12.04 -14.18
C LEU A 272 -2.18 -11.20 -15.24
N VAL A 273 -2.86 -10.18 -15.74
CA VAL A 273 -2.23 -9.18 -16.59
C VAL A 273 -1.64 -8.10 -15.69
N ALA A 274 -0.33 -8.23 -15.41
CA ALA A 274 0.49 -7.09 -15.06
C ALA A 274 0.76 -6.28 -16.34
N LYS A 275 0.41 -4.99 -16.34
CA LYS A 275 0.91 -4.00 -17.29
C LYS A 275 1.87 -3.08 -16.56
#